data_AF-A0A094PSN8-F1
#
_entry.id   AF-A0A094PSN8-F1
#
_cell.length_a   1.000
_cell.length_b   1.000
_cell.length_c   1.000
_cell.angle_alpha   90.00
_cell.angle_beta   90.00
_cell.angle_gamma   90.00
#
_symmetry.space_group_name_H-M   'P 1'
#
loop_
_entity.id
_entity.type
_entity.pdbx_description
1 polymer ?
#
loop_
_entity_poly.entity_id
_entity_poly.type
_entity_poly.pdbx_seq_one_letter_code
_entity_poly.pdbx_strand_id
1 'polypeptide(L)'
;MIYQFASPLCAQRYDNYAVAVSTNPGSERPLSALPSIRARAIAFAGILVSGIAGAAMGYLMVDVQCSGSCAVPTGIGMFTGSFIGASGMSVVAVLALRAIGEWRELADKETRTS
;
A
#
# COMPACT_ATOMS: atom_id res chain seq x y z
N MET A 1 -5.84 25.11 -51.31
CA MET A 1 -5.26 26.14 -50.42
C MET A 1 -5.96 25.99 -49.07
N ILE A 2 -5.22 25.39 -48.13
CA ILE A 2 -5.22 25.65 -46.67
C ILE A 2 -6.52 25.40 -45.89
N TYR A 3 -6.49 24.40 -44.98
CA TYR A 3 -7.02 24.36 -43.60
C TYR A 3 -6.90 22.89 -43.15
N GLN A 4 -5.78 22.36 -42.64
CA GLN A 4 -5.04 22.73 -41.42
C GLN A 4 -5.92 22.79 -40.15
N PHE A 5 -6.69 21.72 -39.87
CA PHE A 5 -7.25 21.42 -38.55
C PHE A 5 -6.98 19.97 -38.12
N ALA A 6 -5.79 19.48 -38.42
CA ALA A 6 -5.26 18.28 -37.77
C ALA A 6 -4.75 18.69 -36.38
N SER A 7 -5.56 18.42 -35.37
CA SER A 7 -5.30 18.70 -33.95
C SER A 7 -3.91 18.20 -33.50
N PRO A 8 -3.11 19.00 -32.76
CA PRO A 8 -1.77 18.62 -32.30
C PRO A 8 -1.74 17.61 -31.14
N LEU A 9 -2.83 16.89 -30.88
CA LEU A 9 -2.92 15.95 -29.74
C LEU A 9 -2.39 14.54 -30.03
N CYS A 10 -2.06 14.20 -31.28
CA CYS A 10 -1.56 12.86 -31.61
C CYS A 10 -0.07 12.63 -31.28
N ALA A 11 0.69 13.68 -30.92
CA ALA A 11 2.15 13.58 -30.77
C ALA A 11 2.70 13.69 -29.33
N GLN A 12 1.95 14.26 -28.37
CA GLN A 12 2.53 14.59 -27.04
C GLN A 12 2.47 13.47 -25.99
N ARG A 13 1.81 12.34 -26.26
CA ARG A 13 1.68 11.23 -25.29
C ARG A 13 2.83 10.21 -25.38
N TYR A 14 3.67 10.26 -26.42
CA TYR A 14 4.60 9.17 -26.73
C TYR A 14 6.03 9.38 -26.17
N ASP A 15 6.43 10.59 -25.80
CA ASP A 15 7.83 10.83 -25.40
C ASP A 15 8.10 10.61 -23.91
N ASN A 16 7.04 10.50 -23.09
CA ASN A 16 7.14 10.47 -21.63
C ASN A 16 7.21 9.07 -21.01
N TYR A 17 7.23 8.00 -21.80
CA TYR A 17 7.42 6.62 -21.31
C TYR A 17 8.81 6.04 -21.63
N ALA A 18 9.75 6.86 -22.10
CA ALA A 18 11.16 6.50 -22.30
C ALA A 18 11.91 6.28 -20.96
N VAL A 19 11.33 5.54 -20.03
CA VAL A 19 12.06 4.74 -19.04
C VAL A 19 12.48 3.48 -19.78
N ALA A 20 13.78 3.31 -20.00
CA ALA A 20 14.35 2.23 -20.81
C ALA A 20 13.77 0.83 -20.51
N VAL A 21 12.84 0.38 -21.37
CA VAL A 21 12.49 -1.03 -21.48
C VAL A 21 13.61 -1.69 -22.28
N SER A 22 14.41 -2.52 -21.60
CA SER A 22 15.44 -3.32 -22.25
C SER A 22 14.76 -4.47 -23.01
N THR A 23 14.59 -4.31 -24.32
CA THR A 23 13.98 -5.30 -25.21
C THR A 23 14.99 -6.41 -25.53
N ASN A 24 15.18 -7.35 -24.61
CA ASN A 24 15.88 -8.60 -24.89
C ASN A 24 14.84 -9.72 -25.08
N PRO A 25 14.65 -10.26 -26.31
CA PRO A 25 13.60 -11.23 -26.62
C PRO A 25 13.81 -12.64 -26.04
N GLY A 26 14.77 -12.83 -25.14
CA GLY A 26 14.93 -14.05 -24.31
C GLY A 26 14.78 -13.81 -22.81
N SER A 27 14.45 -12.59 -22.38
CA SER A 27 14.26 -12.28 -20.97
C SER A 27 12.79 -12.39 -20.60
N GLU A 28 12.36 -13.62 -20.34
CA GLU A 28 11.30 -13.94 -19.39
C GLU A 28 11.76 -13.44 -18.02
N ARG A 29 11.80 -12.11 -17.88
CA ARG A 29 12.21 -11.43 -16.67
C ARG A 29 11.11 -11.79 -15.69
N PRO A 30 11.38 -12.59 -14.65
CA PRO A 30 10.36 -12.88 -13.67
C PRO A 30 9.85 -11.53 -13.21
N LEU A 31 8.55 -11.31 -13.35
CA LEU A 31 7.85 -10.22 -12.69
C LEU A 31 8.48 -10.14 -11.31
N SER A 32 8.99 -8.96 -10.94
CA SER A 32 9.67 -8.73 -9.67
C SER A 32 8.69 -9.13 -8.56
N ALA A 33 8.71 -10.42 -8.22
CA ALA A 33 7.77 -11.12 -7.35
C ALA A 33 8.13 -10.86 -5.88
N LEU A 34 9.14 -10.00 -5.66
CA LEU A 34 9.34 -9.28 -4.43
C LEU A 34 8.32 -8.12 -4.44
N PRO A 35 7.20 -8.20 -3.69
CA PRO A 35 6.29 -7.07 -3.53
C PRO A 35 7.09 -5.79 -3.36
N SER A 36 6.80 -4.79 -4.19
CA SER A 36 7.64 -3.61 -4.35
C SER A 36 8.00 -3.02 -2.99
N ILE A 37 9.25 -2.58 -2.82
CA ILE A 37 9.74 -2.07 -1.53
C ILE A 37 8.80 -1.01 -0.96
N ARG A 38 8.22 -0.18 -1.85
CA ARG A 38 7.25 0.86 -1.53
C ARG A 38 5.93 0.30 -0.99
N ALA A 39 5.40 -0.76 -1.60
CA ALA A 39 4.17 -1.39 -1.13
C ALA A 39 4.34 -2.00 0.27
N ARG A 40 5.48 -2.64 0.54
CA ARG A 40 5.81 -3.17 1.87
C ARG A 40 5.94 -2.06 2.91
N ALA A 41 6.58 -0.94 2.56
CA ALA A 41 6.74 0.21 3.46
C ALA A 41 5.39 0.83 3.85
N ILE A 42 4.46 0.97 2.90
CA ILE A 42 3.12 1.52 3.18
C ILE A 42 2.31 0.58 4.08
N ALA A 43 2.34 -0.73 3.81
CA ALA A 43 1.69 -1.72 4.65
C ALA A 43 2.24 -1.69 6.10
N PHE A 44 3.57 -1.64 6.24
CA PHE A 44 4.22 -1.57 7.54
C PHE A 44 3.88 -0.28 8.28
N ALA A 45 3.90 0.87 7.60
CA ALA A 45 3.48 2.14 8.18
C ALA A 45 2.03 2.09 8.69
N GLY A 46 1.12 1.49 7.91
CA GLY A 46 -0.27 1.28 8.34
C GLY A 46 -0.38 0.44 9.63
N ILE A 47 0.37 -0.67 9.70
CA ILE A 47 0.41 -1.52 10.89
C ILE A 47 0.93 -0.74 12.11
N LEU A 48 2.02 0.02 11.96
CA LEU A 48 2.56 0.84 13.05
C LEU A 48 1.56 1.90 13.53
N VAL A 49 0.93 2.63 12.61
CA VAL A 49 -0.06 3.66 12.95
C VAL A 49 -1.24 3.03 13.67
N SER A 50 -1.74 1.88 13.19
CA SER A 50 -2.83 1.15 13.86
C SER A 50 -2.44 0.63 15.24
N GLY A 51 -1.20 0.18 15.43
CA GLY A 51 -0.68 -0.28 16.71
C GLY A 51 -0.54 0.84 17.72
N ILE A 52 -0.12 2.04 17.29
CA ILE A 52 -0.07 3.24 18.14
C ILE A 52 -1.48 3.67 18.55
N ALA A 53 -2.42 3.70 17.59
CA ALA A 53 -3.83 4.00 17.89
C ALA A 53 -4.47 2.98 18.84
N GLY A 54 -4.20 1.68 18.65
CA GLY A 54 -4.65 0.61 19.54
C GLY A 54 -4.04 0.70 20.94
N ALA A 55 -2.76 1.08 21.05
CA ALA A 55 -2.11 1.32 22.34
C ALA A 55 -2.76 2.50 23.10
N ALA A 56 -3.07 3.59 22.39
CA ALA A 56 -3.76 4.75 22.97
C ALA A 56 -5.15 4.36 23.48
N MET A 57 -5.92 3.57 22.71
CA MET A 57 -7.22 3.06 23.16
C MET A 57 -7.10 2.15 24.39
N GLY A 58 -6.09 1.28 24.42
CA GLY A 58 -5.80 0.42 25.57
C GLY A 58 -5.39 1.19 26.84
N TYR A 59 -4.66 2.30 26.68
CA TYR A 59 -4.35 3.21 27.79
C TYR A 59 -5.62 3.84 28.36
N LEU A 60 -6.45 4.43 27.51
CA LEU A 60 -7.67 5.14 27.92
C LEU A 60 -8.64 4.24 28.69
N MET A 61 -8.74 2.97 28.31
CA MET A 61 -9.59 1.99 29.00
C MET A 61 -9.15 1.74 30.45
N VAL A 62 -7.85 1.79 30.73
CA VAL A 62 -7.31 1.58 32.09
C VAL A 62 -7.34 2.89 32.89
N ASP A 63 -7.07 4.01 32.22
CA ASP A 63 -7.11 5.36 32.79
C ASP A 63 -8.49 5.68 33.40
N VAL A 64 -9.58 5.34 32.69
CA VAL A 64 -10.95 5.53 33.20
C VAL A 64 -11.27 4.65 34.42
N GLN A 65 -10.60 3.51 34.55
CA GLN A 65 -10.90 2.54 35.60
C GLN A 65 -10.04 2.71 36.86
N CYS A 66 -9.06 3.63 36.87
CA CYS A 66 -8.08 3.70 37.95
C CYS A 66 -7.72 5.14 38.34
N SER A 67 -7.88 5.49 39.61
CA SER A 67 -7.39 6.73 40.21
C SER A 67 -6.22 6.44 41.16
N GLY A 68 -5.09 5.93 40.62
CA GLY A 68 -3.93 5.55 41.43
C GLY A 68 -2.74 5.02 40.62
N SER A 69 -1.79 4.34 41.28
CA SER A 69 -0.60 3.76 40.63
C SER A 69 -0.95 2.44 39.91
N CYS A 70 -1.46 2.56 38.69
CA CYS A 70 -1.94 1.44 37.89
C CYS A 70 -0.97 1.10 36.74
N ALA A 71 0.33 1.27 36.95
CA ALA A 71 1.36 1.09 35.92
C ALA A 71 1.33 -0.30 35.25
N VAL A 72 1.12 -1.36 36.03
CA VAL A 72 1.05 -2.74 35.50
C VAL A 72 -0.17 -2.96 34.60
N PRO A 73 -1.42 -2.72 35.05
CA PRO A 73 -2.58 -2.88 34.18
C PRO A 73 -2.59 -1.90 33.01
N THR A 74 -2.07 -0.67 33.16
CA THR A 74 -1.92 0.28 32.05
C THR A 74 -0.98 -0.27 30.98
N GLY A 75 0.16 -0.85 31.38
CA GLY A 75 1.08 -1.51 30.46
C GLY A 75 0.43 -2.69 29.72
N ILE A 76 -0.35 -3.51 30.42
CA ILE A 76 -1.08 -4.65 29.82
C ILE A 76 -2.14 -4.15 28.82
N GLY A 77 -2.89 -3.10 29.17
CA GLY A 77 -3.90 -2.49 28.31
C GLY A 77 -3.28 -1.91 27.03
N MET A 78 -2.19 -1.16 27.17
CA MET A 78 -1.44 -0.63 26.02
C MET A 78 -0.89 -1.74 25.13
N PHE A 79 -0.31 -2.80 25.72
CA PHE A 79 0.26 -3.90 24.96
C PHE A 79 -0.80 -4.71 24.22
N THR A 80 -1.88 -5.10 24.90
CA THR A 80 -2.97 -5.87 24.28
C THR A 80 -3.71 -5.07 23.22
N GLY A 81 -4.01 -3.80 23.47
CA GLY A 81 -4.61 -2.89 22.49
C GLY A 81 -3.74 -2.70 21.25
N SER A 82 -2.42 -2.52 21.43
CA SER A 82 -1.47 -2.42 20.31
C SER A 82 -1.39 -3.71 19.50
N PHE A 83 -1.32 -4.86 20.18
CA PHE A 83 -1.22 -6.17 19.53
C PHE A 83 -2.47 -6.51 18.70
N ILE A 84 -3.66 -6.23 19.23
CA ILE A 84 -4.92 -6.44 18.51
C ILE A 84 -5.02 -5.47 17.32
N GLY A 85 -4.66 -4.19 17.50
CA GLY A 85 -4.65 -3.21 16.41
C GLY A 85 -3.71 -3.59 15.27
N ALA A 86 -2.47 -3.97 15.62
CA ALA A 86 -1.45 -4.37 14.65
C ALA A 86 -1.82 -5.68 13.93
N SER A 87 -2.34 -6.68 14.65
CA SER A 87 -2.76 -7.96 14.05
C SER A 87 -3.94 -7.78 13.09
N GLY A 88 -4.94 -6.98 13.45
CA GLY A 88 -6.06 -6.65 12.56
C GLY A 88 -5.59 -5.93 11.30
N MET A 89 -4.72 -4.93 11.44
CA MET A 89 -4.22 -4.16 10.31
C MET A 89 -3.30 -5.00 9.40
N SER A 90 -2.60 -6.00 9.93
CA SER A 90 -1.81 -6.94 9.12
C SER A 90 -2.68 -7.66 8.08
N VAL A 91 -3.85 -8.15 8.50
CA VAL A 91 -4.79 -8.83 7.59
C VAL A 91 -5.32 -7.87 6.53
N VAL A 92 -5.78 -6.69 6.94
CA VAL A 92 -6.29 -5.66 6.01
C VAL A 92 -5.22 -5.25 5.01
N ALA A 93 -3.97 -5.10 5.44
CA ALA A 93 -2.86 -4.76 4.55
C ALA A 93 -2.62 -5.84 3.49
N VAL A 94 -2.67 -7.12 3.86
CA VAL A 94 -2.56 -8.23 2.90
C VAL A 94 -3.71 -8.22 1.90
N LEU A 95 -4.95 -8.03 2.36
CA LEU A 95 -6.12 -7.96 1.50
C LEU A 95 -6.04 -6.77 0.53
N ALA A 96 -5.60 -5.61 1.00
CA ALA A 96 -5.41 -4.43 0.16
C ALA A 96 -4.36 -4.68 -0.94
N LEU A 97 -3.23 -5.31 -0.59
CA LEU A 97 -2.20 -5.67 -1.56
C LEU A 97 -2.70 -6.71 -2.57
N ARG A 98 -3.55 -7.65 -2.15
CA ARG A 98 -4.21 -8.62 -3.03
C ARG A 98 -5.10 -7.91 -4.05
N ALA A 99 -5.99 -7.03 -3.57
CA ALA A 99 -6.88 -6.27 -4.43
C ALA A 99 -6.10 -5.45 -5.47
N ILE A 100 -5.07 -4.71 -5.04
CA ILE A 100 -4.22 -3.93 -5.94
C ILE A 100 -3.51 -4.82 -6.98
N GLY A 101 -3.17 -6.06 -6.61
CA GLY A 101 -2.59 -7.05 -7.52
C GLY A 101 -3.55 -7.45 -8.64
N GLU A 102 -4.80 -7.76 -8.31
CA GLU A 102 -5.82 -8.15 -9.30
C GLU A 102 -6.10 -7.03 -10.32
N TRP A 103 -6.23 -5.79 -9.85
CA TRP A 103 -6.44 -4.64 -10.74
C TRP A 103 -5.28 -4.42 -11.71
N ARG A 104 -4.03 -4.61 -11.25
CA ARG A 104 -2.85 -4.42 -12.11
C ARG A 104 -2.75 -5.47 -13.20
N GLU A 105 -3.13 -6.71 -12.92
CA GLU A 105 -3.13 -7.76 -13.94
C GLU A 105 -4.16 -7.50 -15.06
N LEU A 106 -5.30 -6.91 -14.73
CA LEU A 106 -6.31 -6.52 -15.72
C LEU A 106 -5.81 -5.38 -16.63
N ALA A 107 -5.14 -4.37 -16.06
CA ALA A 107 -4.60 -3.24 -16.82
C ALA A 107 -3.50 -3.66 -17.82
N ASP A 108 -2.65 -4.61 -17.45
CA ASP A 108 -1.59 -5.13 -18.32
C ASP A 108 -2.16 -5.94 -19.51
N LYS A 109 -3.31 -6.62 -19.33
CA LYS A 109 -3.99 -7.38 -20.39
C LYS A 109 -4.60 -6.46 -21.46
N GLU A 110 -5.30 -5.40 -21.03
CA GLU A 110 -5.93 -4.41 -21.92
C GLU A 110 -4.89 -3.70 -22.82
N THR A 111 -3.72 -3.39 -22.26
CA THR A 111 -2.63 -2.70 -22.97
C THR A 111 -2.01 -3.57 -24.07
N ARG A 112 -2.05 -4.90 -23.94
CA ARG A 112 -1.50 -5.84 -24.94
C ARG A 112 -2.45 -6.05 -26.12
N THR A 113 -3.75 -5.81 -25.94
CA THR A 113 -4.78 -6.00 -26.96
C THR A 113 -5.06 -4.76 -27.81
N SER A 114 -4.42 -3.62 -27.50
CA SER A 114 -4.42 -2.38 -28.32
C SER A 114 -3.13 -2.25 -29.12
#